data_AF-A0A522M6A5-F1
#
_entry.id   AF-A0A522M6A5-F1
#
_cell.length_a   1.000
_cell.length_b   1.000
_cell.length_c   1.000
_cell.angle_alpha   90.00
_cell.angle_beta   90.00
_cell.angle_gamma   90.00
#
_symmetry.space_group_name_H-M   'P 1'
#
loop_
_entity.id
_entity.type
_entity.pdbx_description
1 polymer ?
#
loop_
_entity_poly.entity_id
_entity_poly.type
_entity_poly.pdbx_seq_one_letter_code
_entity_poly.pdbx_strand_id
1 'polypeptide(L)'
;MTAKLEHEWELDLPAATAEQLLAALTTRDRLYGQSITLEPEDDPAKAVEVWLASVESLENAKYRLDVYAEISGPKEFLEPARDALQDIVSEQVEAAAAEAAEATLVETRKLDEIEFRQVEEDDERPSLVIPEWLAPGEIEVPWGFRSYDPKGGAWPDDDTINAHDRLIMVPFDGRLLLYALPPIEDDDDDEEE
;
A
#
# COMPACT_ATOMS: atom_id res chain seq x y z
N MET A 1 -31.21 9.89 -0.35
CA MET A 1 -30.51 10.19 0.92
C MET A 1 -29.19 9.46 0.87
N THR A 2 -28.09 10.15 1.14
CA THR A 2 -26.77 9.51 1.27
C THR A 2 -26.73 8.71 2.57
N ALA A 3 -26.28 7.47 2.48
CA ALA A 3 -26.05 6.57 3.60
C ALA A 3 -24.59 6.10 3.56
N LYS A 4 -24.13 5.51 4.68
CA LYS A 4 -22.81 4.91 4.80
C LYS A 4 -22.94 3.43 5.15
N LEU A 5 -22.02 2.63 4.65
CA LEU A 5 -21.80 1.23 4.98
C LEU A 5 -20.31 1.04 5.22
N GLU A 6 -19.96 0.37 6.32
CA GLU A 6 -18.58 0.02 6.64
C GLU A 6 -18.39 -1.47 6.37
N HIS A 7 -17.21 -1.86 5.86
CA HIS A 7 -16.86 -3.25 5.60
C HIS A 7 -15.37 -3.48 5.84
N GLU A 8 -15.01 -4.70 6.24
CA GLU A 8 -13.64 -5.09 6.57
C GLU A 8 -13.26 -6.42 5.90
N TRP A 9 -12.03 -6.51 5.40
CA TRP A 9 -11.41 -7.76 4.94
C TRP A 9 -10.15 -8.05 5.76
N GLU A 10 -10.03 -9.29 6.23
CA GLU A 10 -8.78 -9.82 6.79
C GLU A 10 -8.05 -10.58 5.67
N LEU A 11 -6.97 -10.01 5.13
CA LEU A 11 -6.14 -10.65 4.10
C LEU A 11 -4.93 -11.31 4.75
N ASP A 12 -4.86 -12.63 4.63
CA ASP A 12 -3.75 -13.44 5.13
C ASP A 12 -2.82 -13.80 3.96
N LEU A 13 -1.69 -13.10 3.84
CA LEU A 13 -0.73 -13.24 2.74
C LEU A 13 0.54 -13.99 3.20
N PRO A 14 1.16 -14.80 2.32
CA PRO A 14 2.40 -15.48 2.65
C PRO A 14 3.55 -14.46 2.83
N ALA A 15 4.45 -14.71 3.77
CA ALA A 15 5.62 -13.87 4.03
C ALA A 15 6.85 -14.68 4.47
N ALA A 16 6.98 -15.91 3.95
CA ALA A 16 8.10 -16.80 4.28
C ALA A 16 9.37 -16.55 3.46
N THR A 17 9.27 -15.78 2.36
CA THR A 17 10.42 -15.33 1.57
C THR A 17 10.36 -13.81 1.37
N ALA A 18 11.48 -13.21 0.95
CA ALA A 18 11.54 -11.78 0.65
C ALA A 18 10.56 -11.40 -0.47
N GLU A 19 10.41 -12.26 -1.48
CA GLU A 19 9.50 -12.06 -2.61
C GLU A 19 8.03 -12.15 -2.17
N GLN A 20 7.72 -13.07 -1.26
CA GLN A 20 6.37 -13.17 -0.70
C GLN A 20 6.03 -11.93 0.14
N LEU A 21 6.97 -11.46 0.97
CA LEU A 21 6.78 -10.24 1.76
C LEU A 21 6.70 -8.98 0.86
N LEU A 22 7.48 -8.93 -0.24
CA LEU A 22 7.38 -7.88 -1.24
C LEU A 22 5.99 -7.82 -1.87
N ALA A 23 5.45 -8.96 -2.31
CA ALA A 23 4.10 -9.03 -2.85
C ALA A 23 3.05 -8.58 -1.83
N ALA A 24 3.19 -9.00 -0.56
CA ALA A 24 2.28 -8.61 0.49
C ALA A 24 2.29 -7.10 0.79
N LEU A 25 3.48 -6.49 0.87
CA LEU A 25 3.63 -5.04 1.04
C LEU A 25 3.18 -4.26 -0.20
N THR A 26 3.31 -4.84 -1.39
CA THR A 26 2.77 -4.26 -2.63
C THR A 26 1.24 -4.28 -2.62
N THR A 27 0.60 -5.31 -2.07
CA THR A 27 -0.86 -5.31 -1.86
C THR A 27 -1.29 -4.15 -0.96
N ARG A 28 -0.55 -3.92 0.13
CA ARG A 28 -0.79 -2.79 1.03
C ARG A 28 -0.60 -1.44 0.34
N ASP A 29 0.44 -1.30 -0.49
CA ASP A 29 0.65 -0.13 -1.33
C ASP A 29 -0.53 0.14 -2.27
N ARG A 30 -1.05 -0.90 -2.93
CA ARG A 30 -2.20 -0.77 -3.83
C ARG A 30 -3.50 -0.43 -3.12
N LEU A 31 -3.73 -0.89 -1.88
CA LEU A 31 -5.03 -0.72 -1.21
C LEU A 31 -5.11 0.50 -0.30
N TYR A 32 -4.01 0.87 0.35
CA TYR A 32 -4.02 1.93 1.37
C TYR A 32 -4.34 3.30 0.76
N GLY A 33 -5.32 4.00 1.35
CA GLY A 33 -5.62 5.39 1.00
C GLY A 33 -6.34 5.57 -0.35
N GLN A 34 -6.70 4.47 -1.02
CA GLN A 34 -7.43 4.56 -2.28
C GLN A 34 -8.83 5.13 -2.10
N SER A 35 -9.23 5.94 -3.06
CA SER A 35 -10.61 6.38 -3.24
C SER A 35 -11.14 5.83 -4.55
N ILE A 36 -12.23 5.07 -4.50
CA ILE A 36 -12.82 4.41 -5.67
C ILE A 36 -14.23 4.95 -5.86
N THR A 37 -14.55 5.41 -7.07
CA THR A 37 -15.90 5.80 -7.45
C THR A 37 -16.53 4.67 -8.24
N LEU A 38 -17.61 4.08 -7.69
CA LEU A 38 -18.37 3.02 -8.34
C LEU A 38 -19.65 3.60 -8.93
N GLU A 39 -19.73 3.61 -10.26
CA GLU A 39 -20.88 4.13 -11.00
C GLU A 39 -21.84 3.00 -11.39
N PRO A 40 -23.11 3.02 -10.94
CA PRO A 40 -24.10 2.05 -11.41
C PRO A 40 -24.36 2.22 -12.92
N GLU A 41 -24.31 1.13 -13.69
CA GLU A 41 -24.53 1.16 -15.14
C GLU A 41 -25.89 1.81 -15.53
N ASP A 42 -26.92 1.60 -14.71
CA ASP A 42 -28.28 2.10 -14.98
C ASP A 42 -28.45 3.59 -14.65
N ASP A 43 -27.63 4.16 -13.76
CA ASP A 43 -27.74 5.56 -13.32
C ASP A 43 -26.40 6.07 -12.73
N PRO A 44 -25.47 6.55 -13.58
CA PRO A 44 -24.17 7.04 -13.12
C PRO A 44 -24.25 8.21 -12.13
N ALA A 45 -25.35 8.98 -12.13
CA ALA A 45 -25.58 10.05 -11.17
C ALA A 45 -25.80 9.55 -9.73
N LYS A 46 -25.85 8.23 -9.53
CA LYS A 46 -25.98 7.55 -8.24
C LYS A 46 -24.70 6.82 -7.83
N ALA A 47 -23.55 7.37 -8.23
CA ALA A 47 -22.23 6.90 -7.83
C ALA A 47 -22.12 6.66 -6.32
N VAL A 48 -21.32 5.65 -5.98
CA VAL A 48 -20.94 5.28 -4.62
C VAL A 48 -19.45 5.53 -4.48
N GLU A 49 -19.09 6.33 -3.48
CA GLU A 49 -17.69 6.62 -3.15
C GLU A 49 -17.21 5.64 -2.08
N VAL A 50 -16.05 5.05 -2.32
CA VAL A 50 -15.36 4.14 -1.40
C VAL A 50 -14.05 4.79 -0.98
N TRP A 51 -13.77 4.80 0.31
CA TRP A 51 -12.44 5.12 0.84
C TRP A 51 -11.87 3.89 1.55
N LEU A 52 -10.63 3.52 1.18
CA LEU A 52 -9.92 2.38 1.74
C LEU A 52 -8.82 2.83 2.72
N ALA A 53 -8.75 2.14 3.85
CA ALA A 53 -7.62 2.17 4.78
C ALA A 53 -7.14 0.75 5.04
N SER A 54 -5.91 0.62 5.53
CA SER A 54 -5.39 -0.69 5.92
C SER A 54 -4.45 -0.58 7.11
N VAL A 55 -4.38 -1.65 7.89
CA VAL A 55 -3.41 -1.84 8.98
C VAL A 55 -2.74 -3.19 8.78
N GLU A 56 -1.42 -3.23 8.95
CA GLU A 56 -0.65 -4.46 8.72
C GLU A 56 0.00 -5.03 9.98
N SER A 57 0.21 -6.35 9.98
CA SER A 57 1.00 -7.04 10.99
C SER A 57 1.73 -8.26 10.41
N LEU A 58 2.84 -8.64 11.03
CA LEU A 58 3.63 -9.79 10.62
C LEU A 58 3.83 -10.74 11.81
N GLU A 59 3.29 -11.96 11.71
CA GLU A 59 3.46 -12.99 12.75
C GLU A 59 3.76 -14.35 12.10
N ASN A 60 4.78 -15.07 12.57
CA ASN A 60 5.08 -16.44 12.14
C ASN A 60 5.17 -16.64 10.61
N ALA A 61 5.80 -15.70 9.89
CA ALA A 61 5.91 -15.70 8.42
C ALA A 61 4.58 -15.58 7.67
N LYS A 62 3.56 -15.05 8.35
CA LYS A 62 2.26 -14.71 7.81
C LYS A 62 2.06 -13.21 7.95
N TYR A 63 1.89 -12.54 6.82
CA TYR A 63 1.55 -11.14 6.78
C TYR A 63 0.03 -11.03 6.79
N ARG A 64 -0.50 -10.19 7.68
CA ARG A 64 -1.92 -9.89 7.76
C ARG A 64 -2.13 -8.43 7.41
N LEU A 65 -3.07 -8.18 6.50
CA LEU A 65 -3.54 -6.86 6.14
C LEU A 65 -5.03 -6.79 6.42
N ASP A 66 -5.39 -5.98 7.42
CA ASP A 66 -6.78 -5.68 7.73
C ASP A 66 -7.18 -4.46 6.92
N VAL A 67 -8.07 -4.63 5.94
CA VAL A 67 -8.51 -3.59 5.00
C VAL A 67 -9.89 -3.12 5.42
N TYR A 68 -10.05 -1.81 5.63
CA TYR A 68 -11.30 -1.18 5.98
C TYR A 68 -11.81 -0.33 4.81
N ALA A 69 -13.10 -0.45 4.50
CA ALA A 69 -13.80 0.40 3.55
C ALA A 69 -14.88 1.23 4.23
N GLU A 70 -14.87 2.55 3.99
CA GLU A 70 -16.05 3.39 4.14
C GLU A 70 -16.73 3.56 2.77
N ILE A 71 -17.95 3.05 2.63
CA ILE A 71 -18.73 3.08 1.40
C ILE A 71 -19.88 4.08 1.59
N SER A 72 -19.96 5.11 0.75
CA SER A 72 -20.92 6.20 0.89
C SER A 72 -21.65 6.52 -0.41
N GLY A 73 -22.98 6.65 -0.33
CA GLY A 73 -23.81 6.81 -1.53
C GLY A 73 -25.29 6.56 -1.27
N PRO A 74 -26.13 6.45 -2.31
CA PRO A 74 -27.55 6.13 -2.15
C PRO A 74 -27.73 4.71 -1.60
N LYS A 75 -28.58 4.56 -0.59
CA LYS A 75 -28.73 3.32 0.21
C LYS A 75 -28.93 2.05 -0.63
N GLU A 76 -29.69 2.14 -1.72
CA GLU A 76 -29.96 0.99 -2.59
C GLU A 76 -28.73 0.44 -3.35
N PHE A 77 -27.62 1.19 -3.43
CA PHE A 77 -26.39 0.79 -4.13
C PHE A 77 -25.24 0.39 -3.21
N LEU A 78 -25.36 0.57 -1.88
CA LEU A 78 -24.26 0.28 -0.96
C LEU A 78 -23.90 -1.21 -0.87
N GLU A 79 -24.91 -2.11 -0.82
CA GLU A 79 -24.65 -3.56 -0.79
C GLU A 79 -24.08 -4.07 -2.12
N PRO A 80 -24.64 -3.69 -3.30
CA PRO A 80 -24.01 -4.00 -4.58
C PRO A 80 -22.58 -3.46 -4.71
N ALA A 81 -22.31 -2.24 -4.25
CA ALA A 81 -20.98 -1.64 -4.27
C ALA A 81 -19.99 -2.41 -3.38
N ARG A 82 -20.40 -2.86 -2.20
CA ARG A 82 -19.59 -3.74 -1.34
C ARG A 82 -19.24 -5.05 -2.07
N ASP A 83 -20.22 -5.65 -2.75
CA ASP A 83 -20.00 -6.92 -3.45
C ASP A 83 -19.03 -6.75 -4.62
N ALA A 84 -19.16 -5.67 -5.40
CA ALA A 84 -18.21 -5.33 -6.45
C ALA A 84 -16.80 -5.03 -5.89
N LEU A 85 -16.72 -4.38 -4.72
CA LEU A 85 -15.47 -4.07 -4.06
C LEU A 85 -14.70 -5.33 -3.61
N GLN A 86 -15.39 -6.44 -3.33
CA GLN A 86 -14.71 -7.71 -3.04
C GLN A 86 -13.91 -8.23 -4.24
N ASP A 87 -14.45 -8.10 -5.45
CA ASP A 87 -13.76 -8.48 -6.68
C ASP A 87 -12.56 -7.55 -6.91
N ILE A 88 -12.77 -6.22 -6.76
CA ILE A 88 -11.68 -5.22 -6.87
C ILE A 88 -10.54 -5.52 -5.90
N VAL A 89 -10.83 -5.78 -4.61
CA VAL A 89 -9.80 -6.09 -3.62
C VAL A 89 -9.01 -7.35 -4.03
N SER A 90 -9.71 -8.37 -4.55
CA SER A 90 -9.06 -9.60 -5.02
C SER A 90 -8.17 -9.34 -6.24
N GLU A 91 -8.63 -8.53 -7.19
CA GLU A 91 -7.85 -8.10 -8.36
C GLU A 91 -6.62 -7.28 -7.96
N GLN A 92 -6.72 -6.38 -6.98
CA GLN A 92 -5.57 -5.62 -6.47
C GLN A 92 -4.52 -6.54 -5.82
N VAL A 93 -4.94 -7.62 -5.15
CA VAL A 93 -4.01 -8.63 -4.60
C VAL A 93 -3.25 -9.34 -5.72
N GLU A 94 -3.94 -9.74 -6.79
CA GLU A 94 -3.32 -10.40 -7.93
C GLU A 94 -2.38 -9.45 -8.70
N ALA A 95 -2.81 -8.22 -8.95
CA ALA A 95 -2.01 -7.18 -9.58
C ALA A 95 -0.74 -6.87 -8.78
N ALA A 96 -0.87 -6.74 -7.45
CA ALA A 96 0.28 -6.53 -6.57
C ALA A 96 1.31 -7.67 -6.65
N ALA A 97 0.85 -8.92 -6.76
CA ALA A 97 1.76 -10.05 -6.92
C ALA A 97 2.49 -10.03 -8.27
N ALA A 98 1.82 -9.59 -9.34
CA ALA A 98 2.43 -9.41 -10.66
C ALA A 98 3.49 -8.29 -10.65
N GLU A 99 3.16 -7.13 -10.10
CA GLU A 99 4.10 -6.00 -9.94
C GLU A 99 5.33 -6.37 -9.11
N ALA A 100 5.11 -7.07 -7.99
CA ALA A 100 6.19 -7.54 -7.14
C ALA A 100 7.14 -8.51 -7.86
N ALA A 101 6.65 -9.29 -8.82
CA ALA A 101 7.47 -10.17 -9.64
C ALA A 101 8.33 -9.42 -10.66
N GLU A 102 7.92 -8.22 -11.06
CA GLU A 102 8.65 -7.32 -11.98
C GLU A 102 9.48 -6.27 -11.26
N ALA A 103 9.38 -6.21 -9.93
CA ALA A 103 10.10 -5.27 -9.10
C ALA A 103 11.62 -5.40 -9.24
N THR A 104 12.30 -4.25 -9.29
CA THR A 104 13.75 -4.19 -9.40
C THR A 104 14.37 -3.88 -8.04
N LEU A 105 15.31 -4.71 -7.59
CA LEU A 105 16.09 -4.41 -6.39
C LEU A 105 17.02 -3.21 -6.65
N VAL A 106 16.80 -2.12 -5.93
CA VAL A 106 17.54 -0.85 -6.05
C VAL A 106 18.74 -0.86 -5.12
N GLU A 107 18.50 -1.11 -3.83
CA GLU A 107 19.52 -1.05 -2.79
C GLU A 107 19.32 -2.10 -1.69
N THR A 108 20.36 -2.35 -0.91
CA THR A 108 20.30 -3.24 0.25
C THR A 108 21.16 -2.71 1.39
N ARG A 109 20.63 -2.78 2.61
CA ARG A 109 21.35 -2.49 3.86
C ARG A 109 21.12 -3.60 4.88
N LYS A 110 21.99 -3.67 5.88
CA LYS A 110 21.66 -4.47 7.06
C LYS A 110 20.65 -3.74 7.91
N LEU A 111 19.72 -4.48 8.49
CA LEU A 111 18.68 -3.92 9.34
C LEU A 111 19.27 -3.29 10.61
N ASP A 112 20.34 -3.86 11.17
CA ASP A 112 20.99 -3.38 12.39
C ASP A 112 21.84 -2.11 12.20
N GLU A 113 22.06 -1.69 10.95
CA GLU A 113 22.75 -0.46 10.58
C GLU A 113 21.77 0.69 10.31
N ILE A 114 20.46 0.44 10.35
CA ILE A 114 19.42 1.44 10.05
C ILE A 114 18.62 1.78 11.30
N GLU A 115 18.41 3.08 11.50
CA GLU A 115 17.58 3.62 12.56
C GLU A 115 16.30 4.22 11.96
N PHE A 116 15.14 3.84 12.49
CA PHE A 116 13.86 4.42 12.12
C PHE A 116 13.54 5.58 13.07
N ARG A 117 13.26 6.76 12.51
CA ARG A 117 12.97 7.98 13.27
C ARG A 117 11.70 8.62 12.75
N GLN A 118 10.92 9.18 13.69
CA GLN A 118 9.78 10.03 13.35
C GLN A 118 10.24 11.21 12.48
N VAL A 119 9.40 11.60 11.53
CA VAL A 119 9.57 12.81 10.70
C VAL A 119 8.34 13.71 10.85
N GLU A 120 8.49 14.96 10.43
CA GLU A 120 7.37 15.91 10.31
C GLU A 120 6.66 15.72 8.95
N GLU A 121 5.44 16.24 8.81
CA GLU A 121 4.60 16.10 7.61
C GLU A 121 5.33 16.52 6.30
N ASP A 122 6.09 17.62 6.33
CA ASP A 122 6.86 18.11 5.17
C ASP A 122 7.99 17.15 4.72
N ASP A 123 8.43 16.26 5.61
CA ASP A 123 9.50 15.28 5.39
C ASP A 123 8.96 13.88 5.05
N GLU A 124 7.64 13.70 5.06
CA GLU A 124 6.98 12.47 4.62
C GLU A 124 7.30 12.14 3.16
N ARG A 125 7.31 10.85 2.83
CA ARG A 125 7.61 10.36 1.49
C ARG A 125 6.56 9.32 1.08
N PRO A 126 5.43 9.76 0.50
CA PRO A 126 4.34 8.86 0.13
C PRO A 126 4.72 7.74 -0.83
N SER A 127 5.72 7.97 -1.68
CA SER A 127 6.27 6.98 -2.63
C SER A 127 7.12 5.88 -1.97
N LEU A 128 7.43 5.99 -0.67
CA LEU A 128 8.21 5.00 0.06
C LEU A 128 7.32 4.25 1.06
N VAL A 129 7.09 2.98 0.80
CA VAL A 129 6.39 2.08 1.72
C VAL A 129 7.38 1.46 2.68
N ILE A 130 7.25 1.83 3.95
CA ILE A 130 7.98 1.23 5.07
C ILE A 130 6.98 0.45 5.92
N PRO A 131 7.28 -0.82 6.25
CA PRO A 131 6.38 -1.60 7.09
C PRO A 131 6.09 -0.98 8.45
N GLU A 132 4.83 -1.00 8.86
CA GLU A 132 4.34 -0.29 10.06
C GLU A 132 4.95 -0.85 11.35
N TRP A 133 5.30 -2.14 11.39
CA TRP A 133 5.96 -2.74 12.56
C TRP A 133 7.41 -2.26 12.76
N LEU A 134 7.97 -1.52 11.82
CA LEU A 134 9.28 -0.85 11.97
C LEU A 134 9.15 0.56 12.54
N ALA A 135 7.93 1.08 12.68
CA ALA A 135 7.66 2.41 13.23
C ALA A 135 8.24 2.57 14.65
N PRO A 136 8.94 3.68 14.94
CA PRO A 136 9.41 3.97 16.29
C PRO A 136 8.27 4.51 17.18
N GLY A 137 7.93 3.81 18.26
CA GLY A 137 7.01 4.34 19.27
C GLY A 137 5.56 4.53 18.78
N GLU A 138 4.88 5.55 19.29
CA GLU A 138 3.53 5.92 18.85
C GLU A 138 3.65 7.08 17.84
N ILE A 139 3.49 6.78 16.56
CA ILE A 139 3.54 7.76 15.46
C ILE A 139 2.38 7.56 14.50
N GLU A 140 2.14 8.55 13.64
CA GLU A 140 1.18 8.44 12.54
C GLU A 140 1.78 7.61 11.42
N VAL A 141 1.16 6.47 11.14
CA VAL A 141 1.52 5.58 10.04
C VAL A 141 0.63 5.88 8.83
N PRO A 142 1.13 5.67 7.60
CA PRO A 142 2.39 5.01 7.27
C PRO A 142 3.61 5.92 7.08
N TRP A 143 3.42 7.22 6.91
CA TRP A 143 4.50 8.09 6.42
C TRP A 143 5.21 8.90 7.50
N GLY A 144 4.73 8.92 8.74
CA GLY A 144 5.30 9.71 9.83
C GLY A 144 6.69 9.28 10.33
N PHE A 145 7.40 8.41 9.60
CA PHE A 145 8.79 8.04 9.91
C PHE A 145 9.60 7.69 8.66
N ARG A 146 10.94 7.77 8.82
CA ARG A 146 11.92 7.37 7.81
C ARG A 146 13.09 6.62 8.41
N SER A 147 13.81 5.90 7.56
CA SER A 147 15.06 5.21 7.89
C SER A 147 16.27 6.11 7.68
N TYR A 148 17.24 5.99 8.58
CA TYR A 148 18.49 6.74 8.56
C TYR A 148 19.69 5.82 8.77
N ASP A 149 20.78 6.12 8.09
CA ASP A 149 22.06 5.42 8.23
C ASP A 149 22.80 5.83 9.53
N PRO A 150 23.91 5.15 9.90
CA PRO A 150 24.66 5.46 11.12
C PRO A 150 25.32 6.84 11.13
N LYS A 151 25.39 7.52 9.98
CA LYS A 151 25.91 8.88 9.84
C LYS A 151 24.79 9.92 9.93
N GLY A 152 23.54 9.48 10.03
CA GLY A 152 22.35 10.32 10.10
C GLY A 152 21.81 10.76 8.74
N GLY A 153 22.30 10.19 7.63
CA GLY A 153 21.73 10.41 6.31
C GLY A 153 20.46 9.58 6.11
N ALA A 154 19.42 10.15 5.50
CA ALA A 154 18.23 9.39 5.14
C ALA A 154 18.60 8.25 4.17
N TRP A 155 17.99 7.09 4.35
CA TRP A 155 18.16 5.95 3.47
C TRP A 155 16.80 5.30 3.19
N PRO A 156 16.34 5.16 1.93
CA PRO A 156 16.92 5.78 0.75
C PRO A 156 16.98 7.30 0.88
N ASP A 157 17.96 7.89 0.20
CA ASP A 157 18.07 9.33 0.09
C ASP A 157 16.99 9.89 -0.85
N ASP A 158 16.81 11.20 -0.84
CA ASP A 158 15.75 11.84 -1.62
C ASP A 158 16.00 11.75 -3.13
N ASP A 159 17.25 11.64 -3.59
CA ASP A 159 17.56 11.46 -5.01
C ASP A 159 17.08 10.08 -5.49
N THR A 160 17.32 9.03 -4.70
CA THR A 160 16.80 7.68 -4.97
C THR A 160 15.27 7.67 -4.92
N ILE A 161 14.64 8.32 -3.93
CA ILE A 161 13.17 8.37 -3.86
C ILE A 161 12.59 9.09 -5.07
N ASN A 162 13.14 10.25 -5.46
CA ASN A 162 12.62 11.02 -6.59
C ASN A 162 12.87 10.38 -7.96
N ALA A 163 13.74 9.36 -8.03
CA ALA A 163 13.99 8.60 -9.25
C ALA A 163 12.95 7.50 -9.50
N HIS A 164 12.08 7.22 -8.53
CA HIS A 164 11.14 6.10 -8.56
C HIS A 164 9.76 6.54 -8.06
N ASP A 165 8.70 6.13 -8.77
CA ASP A 165 7.33 6.49 -8.37
C ASP A 165 6.89 5.73 -7.13
N ARG A 166 7.32 4.47 -7.01
CA ARG A 166 6.92 3.53 -5.95
C ARG A 166 8.11 2.71 -5.48
N LEU A 167 8.42 2.81 -4.19
CA LEU A 167 9.49 2.08 -3.52
C LEU A 167 8.94 1.28 -2.34
N ILE A 168 9.31 0.01 -2.25
CA ILE A 168 8.91 -0.88 -1.15
C ILE A 168 10.16 -1.31 -0.36
N MET A 169 10.12 -1.10 0.96
CA MET A 169 11.15 -1.58 1.88
C MET A 169 10.76 -2.94 2.46
N VAL A 170 11.58 -3.97 2.20
CA VAL A 170 11.33 -5.35 2.64
C VAL A 170 12.35 -5.76 3.72
N PRO A 171 11.93 -5.87 5.00
CA PRO A 171 12.77 -6.40 6.08
C PRO A 171 12.80 -7.93 6.04
N PHE A 172 13.91 -8.51 5.58
CA PHE A 172 14.05 -9.96 5.46
C PHE A 172 15.46 -10.44 5.80
N ASP A 173 15.56 -11.51 6.60
CA ASP A 173 16.82 -12.15 7.01
C ASP A 173 17.90 -11.17 7.53
N GLY A 174 17.48 -10.24 8.40
CA GLY A 174 18.37 -9.22 8.99
C GLY A 174 18.83 -8.13 8.01
N ARG A 175 18.19 -8.02 6.84
CA ARG A 175 18.47 -6.99 5.84
C ARG A 175 17.22 -6.16 5.56
N LEU A 176 17.45 -4.96 5.05
CA LEU A 176 16.45 -4.13 4.40
C LEU A 176 16.76 -4.13 2.90
N LEU A 177 15.82 -4.63 2.12
CA LEU A 177 15.88 -4.67 0.66
C LEU A 177 14.97 -3.56 0.14
N LEU A 178 15.48 -2.68 -0.70
CA LEU A 178 14.70 -1.61 -1.32
C LEU A 178 14.38 -2.00 -2.76
N TYR A 179 13.10 -2.19 -3.05
CA TYR A 179 12.61 -2.52 -4.39
C TYR A 179 11.91 -1.31 -5.01
N ALA A 180 12.13 -1.08 -6.30
CA ALA A 180 11.30 -0.22 -7.12
C ALA A 180 10.26 -1.08 -7.84
N LEU A 181 8.99 -0.69 -7.72
CA LEU A 181 7.92 -1.31 -8.48
C LEU A 181 7.86 -0.73 -9.89
N PRO A 182 7.32 -1.47 -10.87
CA PRO A 182 6.93 -0.85 -12.14
C PRO A 182 5.91 0.28 -11.89
N PRO A 183 5.84 1.27 -12.79
CA PRO A 183 4.73 2.21 -12.82
C PRO A 183 3.40 1.45 -12.87
N ILE A 184 2.37 2.03 -12.25
CA ILE A 184 1.00 1.54 -12.46
C ILE A 184 0.66 1.92 -13.91
N GLU A 185 0.22 0.96 -14.71
CA GLU A 185 -0.36 1.27 -16.01
C GLU A 185 -1.65 2.05 -15.74
N ASP A 186 -1.66 3.34 -16.09
CA ASP A 186 -2.90 4.11 -16.15
C ASP A 186 -3.66 3.63 -17.38
N ASP A 187 -4.89 3.13 -17.21
CA ASP A 187 -5.80 2.74 -18.31
C ASP A 187 -6.22 3.94 -19.21
N ASP A 188 -5.65 5.14 -18.98
CA ASP A 188 -5.95 6.39 -19.69
C ASP A 188 -5.19 6.56 -21.03
N ASP A 189 -4.37 5.59 -21.45
CA ASP A 189 -3.66 5.62 -22.75
C ASP A 189 -4.48 5.02 -23.92
N ASP A 190 -5.80 4.88 -23.77
CA ASP A 190 -6.74 4.43 -24.82
C ASP A 190 -7.58 5.59 -25.44
N GLU A 191 -7.09 6.83 -25.40
CA GLU A 191 -7.62 7.97 -26.19
C GLU A 191 -6.57 8.62 -27.13
N GLU A 192 -5.78 7.82 -27.87
CA GLU A 192 -5.17 8.32 -29.12
C GLU A 192 -5.23 7.26 -30.24
N GLU A 193 -6.31 7.27 -31.03
CA GLU A 193 -6.31 7.30 -32.53
C GLU A 193 -7.70 7.58 -33.14
#